data_AF-A0A4R4M3G6-F1
#
_entry.id   AF-A0A4R4M3G6-F1
#
_cell.length_a   1.000
_cell.length_b   1.000
_cell.length_c   1.000
_cell.angle_alpha   90.00
_cell.angle_beta   90.00
_cell.angle_gamma   90.00
#
_symmetry.space_group_name_H-M   'P 1'
#
loop_
_entity.id
_entity.type
_entity.pdbx_description
1 polymer ?
#
loop_
_entity_poly.entity_id
_entity_poly.type
_entity_poly.pdbx_seq_one_letter_code
_entity_poly.pdbx_strand_id
1 'polypeptide(L)'
;MIYGRRVAVHRSGLAPLDDHRVSFGFDPAVVQYPGQSAFSRLLSATKSVSAAPPPPPSPVHQVQKGPAMASDQQNPDALRVHFGLELRRTRQRTKLSQNELAKALGCTPQWICQLEKADKTVSEQTALDLDTYFKTDGWDRDEGHFHRIYQTIRRAGRHRVLLPGFDAYLRHESRAIGIRSFAAQVVPGLLQTEGYARGLMMPGESVETLDARVAGRMERQATLTRQNPPMTIFVLDESVLYRPVGGPKVMVEQLDHLIGFESSLNVDVRVLPYGRVAPAGLEGGFILLNFEQEADLMYIEAAGVGQLIESKSTMFKAGVRFSLVMGEALSRTETFQLLSRTREEYA
;
A
#
# COMPACT_ATOMS: atom_id res chain seq x y z
N MET A 1 26.15 -74.91 -4.37
CA MET A 1 25.86 -75.18 -5.80
C MET A 1 25.68 -73.83 -6.48
N ILE A 2 26.18 -73.45 -7.65
CA ILE A 2 27.09 -73.95 -8.71
C ILE A 2 27.42 -72.65 -9.51
N TYR A 3 28.71 -72.41 -9.83
CA TYR A 3 29.31 -71.63 -10.96
C TYR A 3 28.71 -70.25 -11.36
N GLY A 4 29.45 -69.15 -11.59
CA GLY A 4 30.82 -69.00 -12.07
C GLY A 4 30.88 -68.84 -13.60
N ARG A 5 30.96 -67.61 -14.13
CA ARG A 5 31.63 -67.33 -15.42
C ARG A 5 32.03 -65.85 -15.58
N ARG A 6 33.35 -65.61 -15.56
CA ARG A 6 34.03 -64.48 -16.22
C ARG A 6 34.13 -64.79 -17.71
N VAL A 7 34.09 -63.76 -18.57
CA VAL A 7 34.92 -63.70 -19.79
C VAL A 7 35.42 -62.27 -19.97
N ALA A 8 36.69 -62.19 -20.36
CA ALA A 8 37.54 -61.02 -20.48
C ALA A 8 37.57 -60.43 -21.91
N VAL A 9 37.71 -59.10 -21.98
CA VAL A 9 38.74 -58.31 -22.69
C VAL A 9 39.13 -58.70 -24.13
N HIS A 10 38.99 -57.74 -25.06
CA HIS A 10 40.02 -57.50 -26.08
C HIS A 10 40.26 -56.02 -26.38
N ARG A 11 41.55 -55.69 -26.53
CA ARG A 11 42.19 -54.37 -26.73
C ARG A 11 42.48 -54.16 -28.22
N SER A 12 42.53 -52.90 -28.65
CA SER A 12 43.48 -52.33 -29.63
C SER A 12 43.31 -50.79 -29.60
N GLY A 13 44.30 -49.96 -29.21
CA GLY A 13 45.45 -49.48 -30.00
C GLY A 13 44.98 -48.44 -31.03
N LEU A 14 45.47 -47.21 -31.21
CA LEU A 14 46.72 -46.48 -30.90
C LEU A 14 46.47 -44.95 -31.10
N ALA A 15 47.02 -44.12 -30.21
CA ALA A 15 47.80 -42.85 -30.38
C ALA A 15 47.35 -41.69 -31.34
N PRO A 16 47.96 -40.47 -31.29
CA PRO A 16 47.30 -39.17 -31.08
C PRO A 16 47.31 -38.24 -32.33
N LEU A 17 46.76 -37.01 -32.25
CA LEU A 17 47.27 -35.79 -32.95
C LEU A 17 46.41 -34.52 -32.68
N ASP A 18 47.10 -33.51 -32.13
CA ASP A 18 47.10 -32.05 -32.32
C ASP A 18 45.85 -31.20 -32.64
N ASP A 19 45.69 -30.22 -31.74
CA ASP A 19 45.59 -28.76 -31.93
C ASP A 19 45.04 -28.20 -33.24
N HIS A 20 43.82 -27.65 -33.17
CA HIS A 20 43.49 -26.43 -33.88
C HIS A 20 42.53 -25.56 -33.04
N ARG A 21 43.11 -24.56 -32.38
CA ARG A 21 42.43 -23.29 -32.10
C ARG A 21 41.95 -22.68 -33.41
N VAL A 22 40.66 -22.37 -33.52
CA VAL A 22 40.17 -21.37 -34.47
C VAL A 22 39.23 -20.40 -33.76
N SER A 23 39.79 -19.21 -33.55
CA SER A 23 39.08 -17.96 -33.31
C SER A 23 38.39 -17.48 -34.59
N PHE A 24 37.08 -17.23 -34.52
CA PHE A 24 36.34 -16.38 -35.46
C PHE A 24 35.67 -15.31 -34.59
N GLY A 25 35.96 -14.01 -34.71
CA GLY A 25 35.93 -13.23 -35.93
C GLY A 25 34.50 -12.72 -36.12
N PHE A 26 34.12 -11.68 -35.37
CA PHE A 26 32.84 -10.97 -35.55
C PHE A 26 32.96 -10.09 -36.81
N ASP A 27 32.16 -10.39 -37.83
CA ASP A 27 31.90 -9.51 -38.97
C ASP A 27 30.37 -9.31 -39.08
N PRO A 28 29.83 -8.08 -38.92
CA PRO A 28 28.40 -7.85 -38.87
C PRO A 28 27.87 -7.58 -40.28
N ALA A 29 27.59 -8.65 -41.03
CA ALA A 29 26.81 -8.54 -42.25
C ALA A 29 25.99 -9.81 -42.53
N VAL A 30 24.67 -9.62 -42.55
CA VAL A 30 23.65 -10.48 -43.19
C VAL A 30 23.31 -11.80 -42.47
N VAL A 31 22.24 -11.77 -41.67
CA VAL A 31 21.37 -12.94 -41.45
C VAL A 31 19.93 -12.54 -41.80
N GLN A 32 19.44 -13.06 -42.93
CA GLN A 32 18.05 -12.95 -43.36
C GLN A 32 17.19 -13.97 -42.59
N TYR A 33 16.08 -13.52 -42.00
CA TYR A 33 15.00 -14.38 -41.53
C TYR A 33 13.96 -14.58 -42.65
N PRO A 34 13.57 -15.81 -43.00
CA PRO A 34 12.50 -16.05 -43.97
C PRO A 34 11.14 -15.92 -43.30
N GLY A 35 10.25 -15.07 -43.85
CA GLY A 35 8.84 -15.05 -43.43
C GLY A 35 8.12 -13.70 -43.52
N GLN A 36 8.20 -12.96 -44.62
CA GLN A 36 7.23 -11.90 -44.94
C GLN A 36 6.83 -11.97 -46.41
N SER A 37 5.74 -12.69 -46.70
CA SER A 37 5.03 -12.59 -47.97
C SER A 37 3.52 -12.58 -47.73
N ALA A 38 3.00 -11.46 -47.22
CA ALA A 38 1.56 -11.19 -47.22
C ALA A 38 1.19 -9.69 -47.18
N PHE A 39 2.14 -8.75 -47.27
CA PHE A 39 1.86 -7.32 -47.08
C PHE A 39 2.13 -6.40 -48.28
N SER A 40 2.51 -6.93 -49.45
CA SER A 40 2.85 -6.11 -50.63
C SER A 40 1.92 -6.29 -51.85
N ARG A 41 0.72 -6.87 -51.70
CA ARG A 41 -0.25 -7.04 -52.81
C ARG A 41 -1.62 -6.37 -52.58
N LEU A 42 -1.68 -5.27 -51.83
CA LEU A 42 -2.93 -4.54 -51.58
C LEU A 42 -2.75 -3.00 -51.61
N LEU A 43 -1.93 -2.47 -52.52
CA LEU A 43 -1.77 -1.01 -52.71
C LEU A 43 -1.81 -0.56 -54.17
N SER A 44 -2.58 -1.23 -55.03
CA SER A 44 -2.83 -0.75 -56.39
C SER A 44 -4.18 -1.20 -56.94
N ALA A 45 -5.27 -0.81 -56.27
CA ALA A 45 -6.60 -0.66 -56.89
C ALA A 45 -7.63 -0.21 -55.84
N THR A 46 -7.85 1.11 -55.70
CA THR A 46 -9.18 1.63 -55.37
C THR A 46 -9.31 3.07 -55.86
N LYS A 47 -10.29 3.26 -56.73
CA LYS A 47 -10.80 4.56 -57.17
C LYS A 47 -11.45 5.30 -55.99
N SER A 48 -11.38 6.63 -56.08
CA SER A 48 -12.15 7.65 -55.35
C SER A 48 -13.39 7.17 -54.58
N VAL A 49 -13.32 7.22 -53.25
CA VAL A 49 -14.49 7.36 -52.38
C VAL A 49 -14.20 8.49 -51.40
N SER A 50 -15.05 9.52 -51.45
CA SER A 50 -15.06 10.65 -50.54
C SER A 50 -15.25 10.15 -49.10
N ALA A 51 -14.30 10.46 -48.22
CA ALA A 51 -14.37 10.11 -46.81
C ALA A 51 -15.34 11.06 -46.09
N ALA A 52 -16.40 10.51 -45.50
CA ALA A 52 -17.26 11.26 -44.58
C ALA A 52 -16.44 11.69 -43.33
N PRO A 53 -16.72 12.87 -42.75
CA PRO A 53 -16.01 13.34 -41.57
C PRO A 53 -16.26 12.41 -40.37
N PRO A 54 -15.30 12.30 -39.42
CA PRO A 54 -15.44 11.44 -38.26
C PRO A 54 -16.65 11.88 -37.40
N PRO A 55 -17.36 10.93 -36.76
CA PRO A 55 -18.48 11.26 -35.90
C PRO A 55 -17.99 12.12 -34.71
N PRO A 56 -18.83 13.06 -34.23
CA PRO A 56 -18.47 13.88 -33.08
C PRO A 56 -18.22 13.01 -31.84
N PRO A 57 -17.32 13.43 -30.92
CA PRO A 57 -17.06 12.68 -29.71
C PRO A 57 -18.36 12.50 -28.91
N SER A 58 -18.56 11.29 -28.38
CA SER A 58 -19.71 11.01 -27.51
C SER A 58 -19.74 11.99 -26.34
N PRO A 59 -20.91 12.47 -25.91
CA PRO A 59 -21.01 13.42 -24.82
C PRO A 59 -20.38 12.81 -23.56
N VAL A 60 -19.34 13.48 -23.06
CA VAL A 60 -18.75 13.23 -21.75
C VAL A 60 -19.91 13.18 -20.76
N HIS A 61 -20.15 12.01 -20.16
CA HIS A 61 -21.11 11.91 -19.07
C HIS A 61 -20.66 12.89 -18.00
N GLN A 62 -21.44 13.96 -17.82
CA GLN A 62 -21.25 14.87 -16.71
C GLN A 62 -21.26 14.04 -15.45
N VAL A 63 -20.14 14.04 -14.74
CA VAL A 63 -20.03 13.49 -13.40
C VAL A 63 -21.07 14.23 -12.56
N GLN A 64 -22.17 13.55 -12.26
CA GLN A 64 -23.15 14.05 -11.29
C GLN A 64 -22.41 14.21 -9.97
N LYS A 65 -22.19 15.47 -9.56
CA LYS A 65 -21.79 15.79 -8.19
C LYS A 65 -22.92 15.31 -7.27
N GLY A 66 -22.70 14.18 -6.59
CA GLY A 66 -23.52 13.74 -5.48
C GLY A 66 -23.50 14.77 -4.33
N PRO A 67 -24.48 14.71 -3.41
CA PRO A 67 -24.74 15.79 -2.46
C PRO A 67 -23.60 15.93 -1.45
N ALA A 68 -23.07 17.15 -1.33
CA ALA A 68 -21.98 17.55 -0.45
C ALA A 68 -22.40 17.77 1.02
N MET A 69 -23.21 16.87 1.60
CA MET A 69 -23.83 17.11 2.92
C MET A 69 -23.40 16.13 4.02
N ALA A 70 -22.53 15.15 3.75
CA ALA A 70 -22.02 14.21 4.75
C ALA A 70 -20.55 14.43 5.16
N SER A 71 -19.83 15.35 4.50
CA SER A 71 -18.39 15.54 4.71
C SER A 71 -18.03 16.37 5.95
N ASP A 72 -18.94 17.20 6.45
CA ASP A 72 -18.62 18.13 7.55
C ASP A 72 -18.48 17.43 8.91
N GLN A 73 -19.14 16.29 9.11
CA GLN A 73 -19.04 15.52 10.36
C GLN A 73 -17.68 14.82 10.56
N GLN A 74 -16.82 14.81 9.53
CA GLN A 74 -15.50 14.16 9.57
C GLN A 74 -14.35 15.17 9.43
N ASN A 75 -14.63 16.48 9.35
CA ASN A 75 -13.58 17.50 9.27
C ASN A 75 -12.92 17.72 10.65
N PRO A 76 -11.63 17.41 10.85
CA PRO A 76 -10.97 17.57 12.15
C PRO A 76 -10.91 19.02 12.63
N ASP A 77 -10.87 19.98 11.71
CA ASP A 77 -10.87 21.40 12.06
C ASP A 77 -12.24 21.80 12.64
N ALA A 78 -13.32 21.32 12.02
CA ALA A 78 -14.67 21.49 12.56
C ALA A 78 -14.86 20.77 13.90
N LEU A 79 -14.28 19.58 14.08
CA LEU A 79 -14.33 18.84 15.34
C LEU A 79 -13.51 19.50 16.45
N ARG A 80 -12.36 20.11 16.13
CA ARG A 80 -11.59 20.93 17.09
C ARG A 80 -12.36 22.17 17.51
N VAL A 81 -12.98 22.86 16.56
CA VAL A 81 -13.90 23.98 16.84
C VAL A 81 -15.07 23.51 17.72
N HIS A 82 -15.65 22.35 17.43
CA HIS A 82 -16.71 21.76 18.24
C HIS A 82 -16.24 21.50 19.69
N PHE A 83 -15.07 20.93 19.89
CA PHE A 83 -14.48 20.75 21.23
C PHE A 83 -14.35 22.07 21.99
N GLY A 84 -13.77 23.10 21.35
CA GLY A 84 -13.61 24.42 21.97
C GLY A 84 -14.94 25.08 22.34
N LEU A 85 -15.96 24.93 21.48
CA LEU A 85 -17.32 25.41 21.76
C LEU A 85 -17.98 24.66 22.93
N GLU A 86 -17.84 23.34 22.98
CA GLU A 86 -18.38 22.52 24.08
C GLU A 86 -17.70 22.84 25.41
N LEU A 87 -16.39 23.07 25.40
CA LEU A 87 -15.64 23.51 26.57
C LEU A 87 -16.15 24.86 27.07
N ARG A 88 -16.28 25.84 26.17
CA ARG A 88 -16.79 27.17 26.51
C ARG A 88 -18.21 27.12 27.05
N ARG A 89 -19.10 26.34 26.42
CA ARG A 89 -20.49 26.14 26.87
C ARG A 89 -20.54 25.52 28.26
N THR A 90 -19.77 24.46 28.50
CA THR A 90 -19.74 23.76 29.80
C THR A 90 -19.21 24.67 30.90
N ARG A 91 -18.14 25.43 30.63
CA ARG A 91 -17.58 26.42 31.56
C ARG A 91 -18.58 27.54 31.88
N GLN A 92 -19.26 28.09 30.88
CA GLN A 92 -20.24 29.15 31.08
C GLN A 92 -21.47 28.66 31.86
N ARG A 93 -21.95 27.44 31.59
CA ARG A 93 -23.07 26.83 32.33
C ARG A 93 -22.74 26.61 33.81
N THR A 94 -21.49 26.32 34.11
CA THR A 94 -20.96 26.18 35.49
C THR A 94 -20.51 27.51 36.10
N LYS A 95 -20.71 28.64 35.39
CA LYS A 95 -20.37 30.01 35.82
C LYS A 95 -18.89 30.22 36.17
N LEU A 96 -18.00 29.44 35.58
CA LEU A 96 -16.56 29.57 35.78
C LEU A 96 -15.95 30.58 34.81
N SER A 97 -15.00 31.39 35.27
CA SER A 97 -14.09 32.15 34.40
C SER A 97 -13.00 31.25 33.83
N GLN A 98 -12.32 31.69 32.76
CA GLN A 98 -11.16 30.97 32.22
C GLN A 98 -10.04 30.84 33.26
N ASN A 99 -9.86 31.85 34.12
CA ASN A 99 -8.86 31.85 35.19
C ASN A 99 -9.15 30.77 36.25
N GLU A 100 -10.42 30.65 36.67
CA GLU A 100 -10.83 29.66 37.68
C GLU A 100 -10.69 28.24 37.15
N LEU A 101 -11.11 27.99 35.91
CA LEU A 101 -10.94 26.68 35.29
C LEU A 101 -9.45 26.32 35.12
N ALA A 102 -8.64 27.28 34.66
CA ALA A 102 -7.21 27.07 34.50
C ALA A 102 -6.53 26.71 35.83
N LYS A 103 -6.87 27.42 36.91
CA LYS A 103 -6.38 27.14 38.26
C LYS A 103 -6.79 25.74 38.74
N ALA A 104 -8.03 25.32 38.46
CA ALA A 104 -8.52 24.01 38.85
C ALA A 104 -7.81 22.85 38.11
N LEU A 105 -7.45 23.06 36.85
CA LEU A 105 -6.75 22.08 36.01
C LEU A 105 -5.21 22.19 36.08
N GLY A 106 -4.66 23.10 36.90
CA GLY A 106 -3.22 23.29 37.01
C GLY A 106 -2.55 23.85 35.74
N CYS A 107 -3.27 24.61 34.92
CA CYS A 107 -2.77 25.18 33.66
C CYS A 107 -2.90 26.71 33.60
N THR A 108 -2.48 27.33 32.50
CA THR A 108 -2.58 28.79 32.33
C THR A 108 -3.93 29.21 31.73
N PRO A 109 -4.47 30.40 32.09
CA PRO A 109 -5.71 30.90 31.49
C PRO A 109 -5.62 31.09 29.97
N GLN A 110 -4.42 31.44 29.48
CA GLN A 110 -4.13 31.54 28.06
C GLN A 110 -4.30 30.19 27.34
N TRP A 111 -3.91 29.08 27.99
CA TRP A 111 -4.10 27.74 27.45
C TRP A 111 -5.59 27.39 27.29
N ILE A 112 -6.41 27.67 28.32
CA ILE A 112 -7.87 27.50 28.24
C ILE A 112 -8.47 28.34 27.10
N CYS A 113 -8.04 29.60 26.97
CA CYS A 113 -8.48 30.47 25.88
C CYS A 113 -8.12 29.91 24.49
N GLN A 114 -6.92 29.36 24.32
CA GLN A 114 -6.48 28.73 23.07
C GLN A 114 -7.26 27.44 22.75
N LEU A 115 -7.58 26.63 23.77
CA LEU A 115 -8.42 25.45 23.60
C LEU A 115 -9.85 25.83 23.19
N GLU A 116 -10.45 26.85 23.82
CA GLU A 116 -11.80 27.35 23.47
C GLU A 116 -11.87 27.93 22.05
N LYS A 117 -10.77 28.50 21.54
CA LYS A 117 -10.65 29.02 20.17
C LYS A 117 -10.28 27.96 19.13
N ALA A 118 -9.94 26.75 19.56
CA ALA A 118 -9.35 25.70 18.73
C ALA A 118 -7.99 26.09 18.09
N ASP A 119 -7.27 27.06 18.68
CA ASP A 119 -5.93 27.47 18.25
C ASP A 119 -4.84 26.45 18.64
N LYS A 120 -5.15 25.56 19.59
CA LYS A 120 -4.27 24.50 20.06
C LYS A 120 -4.98 23.14 20.10
N THR A 121 -4.22 22.09 19.82
CA THR A 121 -4.67 20.71 19.96
C THR A 121 -4.83 20.33 21.43
N VAL A 122 -5.94 19.67 21.75
CA VAL A 122 -6.16 19.11 23.08
C VAL A 122 -5.47 17.75 23.21
N SER A 123 -4.84 17.49 24.35
CA SER A 123 -4.28 16.17 24.67
C SER A 123 -5.35 15.24 25.28
N GLU A 124 -5.12 13.94 25.19
CA GLU A 124 -5.99 12.92 25.82
C GLU A 124 -6.15 13.18 27.32
N GLN A 125 -5.04 13.41 28.02
CA GLN A 125 -5.05 13.73 29.44
C GLN A 125 -5.88 14.96 29.75
N THR A 126 -5.76 16.03 28.95
CA THR A 126 -6.57 17.25 29.15
C THR A 126 -8.06 16.95 29.00
N ALA A 127 -8.44 16.10 28.05
CA ALA A 127 -9.84 15.70 27.87
C ALA A 127 -10.36 14.89 29.07
N LEU A 128 -9.57 13.97 29.59
CA LEU A 128 -9.88 13.18 30.79
C LEU A 128 -9.97 14.06 32.05
N ASP A 129 -9.06 15.04 32.20
CA ASP A 129 -9.06 15.98 33.33
C ASP A 129 -10.32 16.85 33.32
N LEU A 130 -10.75 17.29 32.13
CA LEU A 130 -11.99 18.04 31.94
C LEU A 130 -13.22 17.20 32.31
N ASP A 131 -13.27 15.94 31.87
CA ASP A 131 -14.36 15.03 32.21
C ASP A 131 -14.41 14.74 33.71
N THR A 132 -13.26 14.54 34.34
CA THR A 132 -13.12 14.35 35.79
C THR A 132 -13.57 15.59 36.56
N TYR A 133 -13.14 16.78 36.14
CA TYR A 133 -13.47 18.03 36.79
C TYR A 133 -14.97 18.37 36.69
N PHE A 134 -15.53 18.25 35.48
CA PHE A 134 -16.96 18.53 35.25
C PHE A 134 -17.88 17.36 35.65
N LYS A 135 -17.31 16.20 36.00
CA LYS A 135 -18.03 14.96 36.32
C LYS A 135 -19.02 14.59 35.21
N THR A 136 -18.55 14.61 33.96
CA THR A 136 -19.39 14.30 32.79
C THR A 136 -19.78 12.83 32.79
N ASP A 137 -20.90 12.47 32.15
CA ASP A 137 -21.35 11.08 32.12
C ASP A 137 -20.28 10.15 31.52
N GLY A 138 -19.85 9.16 32.30
CA GLY A 138 -18.80 8.20 31.93
C GLY A 138 -17.37 8.63 32.27
N TRP A 139 -17.16 9.73 33.01
CA TRP A 139 -15.83 10.22 33.40
C TRP A 139 -14.98 9.20 34.17
N ASP A 140 -15.61 8.29 34.92
CA ASP A 140 -14.98 7.26 35.76
C ASP A 140 -14.51 6.02 34.98
N ARG A 141 -14.92 5.92 33.71
CA ARG A 141 -14.60 4.80 32.81
C ARG A 141 -13.84 5.24 31.55
N ASP A 142 -13.28 6.44 31.55
CA ASP A 142 -12.67 7.06 30.37
C ASP A 142 -13.64 7.10 29.17
N GLU A 143 -14.93 7.34 29.42
CA GLU A 143 -15.97 7.48 28.38
C GLU A 143 -16.69 8.83 28.48
N GLY A 144 -16.08 9.79 29.18
CA GLY A 144 -16.60 11.14 29.37
C GLY A 144 -16.82 11.91 28.06
N HIS A 145 -17.60 12.99 28.14
CA HIS A 145 -18.00 13.80 27.00
C HIS A 145 -16.79 14.36 26.22
N PHE A 146 -15.85 14.99 26.91
CA PHE A 146 -14.67 15.58 26.29
C PHE A 146 -13.74 14.53 25.70
N HIS A 147 -13.56 13.40 26.39
CA HIS A 147 -12.77 12.28 25.90
C HIS A 147 -13.38 11.66 24.65
N ARG A 148 -14.71 11.51 24.56
CA ARG A 148 -15.40 11.06 23.34
C ARG A 148 -15.19 12.02 22.16
N ILE A 149 -15.25 13.32 22.38
CA ILE A 149 -14.94 14.31 21.33
C ILE A 149 -13.46 14.22 20.94
N TYR A 150 -12.54 14.10 21.90
CA TYR A 150 -11.11 13.89 21.64
C TYR A 150 -10.87 12.64 20.80
N GLN A 151 -11.48 11.51 21.14
CA GLN A 151 -11.36 10.28 20.36
C GLN A 151 -11.88 10.48 18.93
N THR A 152 -12.93 11.26 18.75
CA THR A 152 -13.47 11.60 17.42
C THR A 152 -12.50 12.49 16.65
N ILE A 153 -11.90 13.51 17.28
CA ILE A 153 -10.82 14.33 16.69
C ILE A 153 -9.61 13.46 16.33
N ARG A 154 -9.20 12.54 17.20
CA ARG A 154 -8.07 11.62 16.96
C ARG A 154 -8.36 10.66 15.81
N ARG A 155 -9.59 10.15 15.70
CA ARG A 155 -10.02 9.31 14.56
C ARG A 155 -10.08 10.13 13.26
N ALA A 156 -10.68 11.32 13.29
CA ALA A 156 -10.75 12.21 12.14
C ALA A 156 -9.37 12.76 11.72
N GLY A 157 -8.48 13.02 12.67
CA GLY A 157 -7.09 13.41 12.43
C GLY A 157 -6.29 12.30 11.76
N ARG A 158 -6.56 11.03 12.12
CA ARG A 158 -6.08 9.88 11.33
C ARG A 158 -6.61 9.94 9.90
N HIS A 159 -7.88 10.30 9.70
CA HIS A 159 -8.55 10.39 8.40
C HIS A 159 -8.08 11.57 7.49
N ARG A 160 -7.77 12.76 8.03
CA ARG A 160 -7.25 13.91 7.24
C ARG A 160 -5.92 13.65 6.55
N VAL A 161 -5.17 12.68 7.05
CA VAL A 161 -3.82 12.35 6.58
C VAL A 161 -3.83 11.17 5.60
N LEU A 162 -5.00 10.62 5.36
CA LEU A 162 -5.23 9.53 4.44
C LEU A 162 -5.75 10.10 3.13
N LEU A 163 -5.28 9.55 2.02
CA LEU A 163 -5.73 9.96 0.69
C LEU A 163 -7.28 9.90 0.67
N PRO A 164 -7.99 10.86 0.06
CA PRO A 164 -9.43 10.74 -0.14
C PRO A 164 -9.78 9.33 -0.63
N GLY A 165 -10.68 8.63 0.07
CA GLY A 165 -11.06 7.24 -0.22
C GLY A 165 -10.29 6.14 0.53
N PHE A 166 -9.14 6.44 1.13
CA PHE A 166 -8.33 5.48 1.89
C PHE A 166 -9.00 5.07 3.21
N ASP A 167 -9.75 5.96 3.86
CA ASP A 167 -10.51 5.59 5.07
C ASP A 167 -11.60 4.55 4.82
N ALA A 168 -12.23 4.64 3.65
CA ALA A 168 -13.17 3.63 3.20
C ALA A 168 -12.42 2.31 2.98
N TYR A 169 -11.27 2.36 2.28
CA TYR A 169 -10.42 1.19 2.10
C TYR A 169 -10.04 0.53 3.44
N LEU A 170 -9.62 1.29 4.45
CA LEU A 170 -9.25 0.74 5.76
C LEU A 170 -10.38 -0.06 6.43
N ARG A 171 -11.63 0.42 6.34
CA ARG A 171 -12.80 -0.31 6.88
C ARG A 171 -13.07 -1.62 6.16
N HIS A 172 -12.73 -1.69 4.88
CA HIS A 172 -12.85 -2.90 4.07
C HIS A 172 -11.67 -3.84 4.31
N GLU A 173 -10.44 -3.32 4.37
CA GLU A 173 -9.23 -4.09 4.70
C GLU A 173 -9.39 -4.83 6.03
N SER A 174 -9.90 -4.17 7.07
CA SER A 174 -10.10 -4.76 8.40
C SER A 174 -11.12 -5.92 8.44
N ARG A 175 -11.91 -6.10 7.38
CA ARG A 175 -12.96 -7.14 7.27
C ARG A 175 -12.68 -8.16 6.17
N ALA A 176 -11.68 -7.91 5.33
CA ALA A 176 -11.33 -8.81 4.23
C ALA A 176 -10.92 -10.19 4.76
N ILE A 177 -11.26 -11.23 4.00
CA ILE A 177 -10.79 -12.62 4.22
C ILE A 177 -9.62 -12.96 3.29
N GLY A 178 -9.44 -12.19 2.22
CA GLY A 178 -8.32 -12.31 1.31
C GLY A 178 -7.85 -10.94 0.83
N ILE A 179 -6.53 -10.78 0.72
CA ILE A 179 -5.90 -9.54 0.21
C ILE A 179 -4.86 -9.91 -0.83
N ARG A 180 -4.98 -9.38 -2.04
CA ARG A 180 -3.98 -9.54 -3.10
C ARG A 180 -3.49 -8.17 -3.52
N SER A 181 -2.19 -7.95 -3.55
CA SER A 181 -1.63 -6.64 -3.89
C SER A 181 -0.46 -6.78 -4.85
N PHE A 182 -0.48 -5.96 -5.90
CA PHE A 182 0.71 -5.70 -6.71
C PHE A 182 1.23 -4.30 -6.34
N ALA A 183 2.47 -4.25 -5.88
CA ALA A 183 3.13 -3.04 -5.40
C ALA A 183 4.27 -2.64 -6.33
N ALA A 184 4.02 -1.61 -7.14
CA ALA A 184 4.97 -1.15 -8.17
C ALA A 184 5.95 -0.07 -7.69
N GLN A 185 5.75 0.50 -6.50
CA GLN A 185 6.47 1.72 -6.09
C GLN A 185 7.08 1.68 -4.70
N VAL A 186 6.38 1.09 -3.73
CA VAL A 186 6.80 1.04 -2.32
C VAL A 186 6.33 -0.28 -1.72
N VAL A 187 6.96 -0.72 -0.63
CA VAL A 187 6.49 -1.90 0.12
C VAL A 187 5.04 -1.65 0.58
N PRO A 188 4.10 -2.60 0.44
CA PRO A 188 2.74 -2.48 0.96
C PRO A 188 2.73 -2.12 2.44
N GLY A 189 1.88 -1.19 2.88
CA GLY A 189 1.90 -0.71 4.27
C GLY A 189 1.69 -1.79 5.35
N LEU A 190 1.06 -2.91 4.99
CA LEU A 190 0.90 -4.08 5.87
C LEU A 190 2.23 -4.84 6.12
N LEU A 191 3.25 -4.60 5.30
CA LEU A 191 4.57 -5.23 5.34
C LEU A 191 5.69 -4.23 5.69
N GLN A 192 5.37 -3.00 6.09
CA GLN A 192 6.38 -1.95 6.33
C GLN A 192 6.93 -1.97 7.76
N THR A 193 8.21 -1.76 7.96
CA THR A 193 8.73 -1.43 9.31
C THR A 193 8.39 0.00 9.69
N GLU A 194 8.53 0.33 10.98
CA GLU A 194 8.35 1.71 11.46
C GLU A 194 9.31 2.66 10.73
N GLY A 195 10.58 2.26 10.62
CA GLY A 195 11.62 3.03 9.92
C GLY A 195 11.27 3.28 8.46
N TYR A 196 10.78 2.27 7.74
CA TYR A 196 10.40 2.41 6.34
C TYR A 196 9.18 3.32 6.18
N ALA A 197 8.16 3.13 7.03
CA ALA A 197 6.97 3.97 7.05
C ALA A 197 7.32 5.45 7.28
N ARG A 198 8.26 5.72 8.21
CA ARG A 198 8.77 7.06 8.49
C ARG A 198 9.56 7.62 7.31
N GLY A 199 10.35 6.79 6.63
CA GLY A 199 11.15 7.16 5.46
C GLY A 199 10.34 7.55 4.22
N LEU A 200 9.06 7.18 4.12
CA LEU A 200 8.17 7.58 3.02
C LEU A 200 7.49 8.94 3.20
N MET A 201 7.63 9.58 4.36
CA MET A 201 6.87 10.79 4.66
C MET A 201 7.54 12.03 4.08
N MET A 202 6.72 12.96 3.56
CA MET A 202 7.23 14.15 2.90
C MET A 202 7.87 15.13 3.90
N PRO A 203 8.95 15.83 3.52
CA PRO A 203 9.48 16.93 4.31
C PRO A 203 8.40 18.00 4.56
N GLY A 204 8.29 18.49 5.81
CA GLY A 204 7.37 19.59 6.17
C GLY A 204 6.22 19.21 7.11
N GLU A 205 6.08 17.94 7.49
CA GLU A 205 5.13 17.51 8.51
C GLU A 205 5.71 17.69 9.93
N SER A 206 4.86 18.10 10.88
CA SER A 206 5.25 18.14 12.30
C SER A 206 5.56 16.74 12.84
N VAL A 207 6.47 16.64 13.81
CA VAL A 207 6.89 15.37 14.43
C VAL A 207 5.69 14.63 15.02
N GLU A 208 4.77 15.36 15.67
CA GLU A 208 3.57 14.78 16.27
C GLU A 208 2.61 14.20 15.23
N THR A 209 2.51 14.84 14.05
CA THR A 209 1.70 14.32 12.94
C THR A 209 2.34 13.08 12.34
N LEU A 210 3.67 13.11 12.16
CA LEU A 210 4.46 11.98 11.68
C LEU A 210 4.28 10.75 12.58
N ASP A 211 4.46 10.91 13.89
CA ASP A 211 4.33 9.80 14.85
C ASP A 211 2.91 9.23 14.86
N ALA A 212 1.87 10.07 14.81
CA ALA A 212 0.49 9.60 14.74
C ALA A 212 0.20 8.79 13.46
N ARG A 213 0.78 9.17 12.32
CA ARG A 213 0.65 8.43 11.05
C ARG A 213 1.37 7.10 11.08
N VAL A 214 2.60 7.10 11.58
CA VAL A 214 3.41 5.90 11.74
C VAL A 214 2.68 4.93 12.68
N ALA A 215 2.21 5.40 13.84
CA ALA A 215 1.44 4.61 14.78
C ALA A 215 0.18 4.02 14.13
N GLY A 216 -0.61 4.82 13.41
CA GLY A 216 -1.78 4.32 12.69
C GLY A 216 -1.45 3.26 11.64
N ARG A 217 -0.29 3.36 10.97
CA ARG A 217 0.18 2.34 10.03
C ARG A 217 0.63 1.06 10.74
N MET A 218 1.30 1.18 11.88
CA MET A 218 1.75 0.01 12.67
C MET A 218 0.56 -0.70 13.32
N GLU A 219 -0.41 0.04 13.89
CA GLU A 219 -1.68 -0.52 14.39
C GLU A 219 -2.40 -1.35 13.31
N ARG A 220 -2.34 -0.91 12.06
CA ARG A 220 -2.97 -1.59 10.93
C ARG A 220 -2.38 -2.97 10.62
N GLN A 221 -1.11 -3.20 10.95
CA GLN A 221 -0.47 -4.51 10.70
C GLN A 221 -1.06 -5.64 11.54
N ALA A 222 -1.74 -5.30 12.63
CA ALA A 222 -2.49 -6.27 13.42
C ALA A 222 -3.54 -7.04 12.59
N THR A 223 -3.93 -6.53 11.40
CA THR A 223 -4.75 -7.26 10.43
C THR A 223 -4.14 -8.62 10.04
N LEU A 224 -2.81 -8.72 9.92
CA LEU A 224 -2.14 -9.95 9.52
C LEU A 224 -2.07 -11.01 10.64
N THR A 225 -2.26 -10.59 11.89
CA THR A 225 -2.09 -11.44 13.09
C THR A 225 -3.34 -11.55 13.96
N ARG A 226 -4.48 -11.01 13.52
CA ARG A 226 -5.78 -11.12 14.21
C ARG A 226 -6.23 -12.59 14.29
N GLN A 227 -7.23 -12.89 15.13
CA GLN A 227 -7.72 -14.26 15.38
C GLN A 227 -8.04 -15.05 14.10
N ASN A 228 -8.64 -14.42 13.10
CA ASN A 228 -8.92 -14.99 11.78
C ASN A 228 -8.21 -14.17 10.71
N PRO A 229 -6.89 -14.33 10.53
CA PRO A 229 -6.13 -13.47 9.64
C PRO A 229 -6.51 -13.72 8.18
N PRO A 230 -6.52 -12.70 7.30
CA PRO A 230 -6.79 -12.91 5.89
C PRO A 230 -5.66 -13.70 5.22
N MET A 231 -5.99 -14.44 4.16
CA MET A 231 -4.99 -14.98 3.25
C MET A 231 -4.47 -13.86 2.35
N THR A 232 -3.17 -13.60 2.39
CA THR A 232 -2.56 -12.45 1.73
C THR A 232 -1.48 -12.86 0.73
N ILE A 233 -1.48 -12.21 -0.43
CA ILE A 233 -0.47 -12.38 -1.47
C ILE A 233 0.00 -11.00 -1.92
N PHE A 234 1.28 -10.73 -1.75
CA PHE A 234 1.92 -9.48 -2.13
C PHE A 234 2.95 -9.76 -3.23
N VAL A 235 2.79 -9.12 -4.39
CA VAL A 235 3.80 -9.10 -5.44
C VAL A 235 4.46 -7.74 -5.44
N LEU A 236 5.75 -7.72 -5.15
CA LEU A 236 6.58 -6.53 -5.18
C LEU A 236 7.27 -6.45 -6.55
N ASP A 237 7.19 -5.31 -7.21
CA ASP A 237 8.12 -5.02 -8.30
C ASP A 237 9.54 -4.97 -7.73
N GLU A 238 10.52 -5.56 -8.41
CA GLU A 238 11.90 -5.60 -7.93
C GLU A 238 12.47 -4.20 -7.62
N SER A 239 12.00 -3.16 -8.31
CA SER A 239 12.41 -1.78 -8.02
C SER A 239 12.09 -1.29 -6.61
N VAL A 240 11.12 -1.92 -5.93
CA VAL A 240 10.79 -1.59 -4.54
C VAL A 240 11.94 -1.92 -3.59
N LEU A 241 12.76 -2.94 -3.92
CA LEU A 241 13.87 -3.38 -3.09
C LEU A 241 15.09 -2.46 -3.20
N TYR A 242 15.25 -1.78 -4.33
CA TYR A 242 16.43 -0.94 -4.63
C TYR A 242 16.21 0.56 -4.44
N ARG A 243 15.03 0.98 -3.97
CA ARG A 243 14.78 2.37 -3.56
C ARG A 243 15.21 2.54 -2.10
N PRO A 244 16.19 3.40 -1.78
CA PRO A 244 16.77 3.51 -0.43
C PRO A 244 15.88 4.34 0.51
N VAL A 245 14.65 3.89 0.75
CA VAL A 245 13.68 4.55 1.64
C VAL A 245 14.22 4.57 3.07
N GLY A 246 14.34 5.77 3.66
CA GLY A 246 14.91 5.93 5.00
C GLY A 246 16.42 5.63 5.10
N GLY A 247 17.09 5.32 3.99
CA GLY A 247 18.51 4.99 3.92
C GLY A 247 18.84 3.51 4.18
N PRO A 248 20.14 3.13 4.07
CA PRO A 248 20.56 1.71 4.07
C PRO A 248 20.13 0.93 5.31
N LYS A 249 20.30 1.50 6.51
CA LYS A 249 19.93 0.82 7.77
C LYS A 249 18.43 0.47 7.84
N VAL A 250 17.57 1.38 7.38
CA VAL A 250 16.12 1.18 7.32
C VAL A 250 15.78 0.08 6.30
N MET A 251 16.49 0.05 5.17
CA MET A 251 16.29 -1.00 4.17
C MET A 251 16.72 -2.38 4.65
N VAL A 252 17.83 -2.49 5.40
CA VAL A 252 18.21 -3.76 6.04
C VAL A 252 17.10 -4.27 6.96
N GLU A 253 16.59 -3.41 7.85
CA GLU A 253 15.49 -3.75 8.76
C GLU A 253 14.21 -4.15 8.00
N GLN A 254 13.88 -3.39 6.94
CA GLN A 254 12.73 -3.67 6.09
C GLN A 254 12.85 -5.01 5.36
N LEU A 255 14.02 -5.34 4.84
CA LEU A 255 14.25 -6.60 4.13
C LEU A 255 14.27 -7.78 5.11
N ASP A 256 14.86 -7.61 6.30
CA ASP A 256 14.77 -8.59 7.39
C ASP A 256 13.32 -8.87 7.78
N HIS A 257 12.50 -7.82 7.87
CA HIS A 257 11.07 -7.96 8.14
C HIS A 257 10.33 -8.72 7.03
N LEU A 258 10.64 -8.45 5.75
CA LEU A 258 10.06 -9.21 4.63
C LEU A 258 10.48 -10.68 4.68
N ILE A 259 11.76 -10.96 4.94
CA ILE A 259 12.30 -12.32 5.08
C ILE A 259 11.60 -13.08 6.23
N GLY A 260 11.22 -12.38 7.30
CA GLY A 260 10.46 -12.96 8.42
C GLY A 260 9.12 -13.61 8.03
N PHE A 261 8.55 -13.28 6.86
CA PHE A 261 7.35 -13.93 6.34
C PHE A 261 7.60 -15.26 5.60
N GLU A 262 8.85 -15.72 5.50
CA GLU A 262 9.19 -16.99 4.84
C GLU A 262 8.47 -18.20 5.45
N SER A 263 8.23 -18.20 6.77
CA SER A 263 7.50 -19.26 7.45
C SER A 263 6.02 -18.96 7.65
N SER A 264 5.51 -17.83 7.16
CA SER A 264 4.11 -17.45 7.34
C SER A 264 3.18 -18.38 6.56
N LEU A 265 2.03 -18.72 7.16
CA LEU A 265 0.99 -19.53 6.52
C LEU A 265 -0.05 -18.69 5.77
N ASN A 266 -0.25 -17.44 6.19
CA ASN A 266 -1.27 -16.54 5.65
C ASN A 266 -0.68 -15.35 4.87
N VAL A 267 0.64 -15.24 4.79
CA VAL A 267 1.34 -14.18 4.03
C VAL A 267 2.28 -14.80 3.01
N ASP A 268 2.00 -14.58 1.72
CA ASP A 268 2.88 -14.93 0.61
C ASP A 268 3.47 -13.64 0.01
N VAL A 269 4.79 -13.53 0.03
CA VAL A 269 5.54 -12.41 -0.56
C VAL A 269 6.29 -12.92 -1.78
N ARG A 270 6.08 -12.27 -2.92
CA ARG A 270 6.70 -12.58 -4.22
C ARG A 270 7.35 -11.34 -4.80
N VAL A 271 8.40 -11.53 -5.60
CA VAL A 271 9.03 -10.44 -6.36
C VAL A 271 8.84 -10.68 -7.86
N LEU A 272 8.37 -9.66 -8.56
CA LEU A 272 8.41 -9.58 -10.03
C LEU A 272 9.80 -9.04 -10.43
N PRO A 273 10.68 -9.87 -11.00
CA PRO A 273 12.07 -9.48 -11.26
C PRO A 273 12.17 -8.58 -12.50
N TYR A 274 13.18 -7.70 -12.54
CA TYR A 274 13.46 -6.78 -13.67
C TYR A 274 13.57 -7.49 -15.02
N GLY A 275 14.10 -8.72 -15.00
CA GLY A 275 14.26 -9.54 -16.21
C GLY A 275 12.94 -10.04 -16.81
N ARG A 276 11.80 -9.84 -16.15
CA ARG A 276 10.48 -10.26 -16.61
C ARG A 276 9.55 -9.05 -16.72
N VAL A 277 9.01 -8.82 -17.91
CA VAL A 277 8.04 -7.75 -18.13
C VAL A 277 6.64 -8.35 -18.08
N ALA A 278 5.86 -7.95 -17.08
CA ALA A 278 4.41 -8.15 -17.08
C ALA A 278 3.74 -6.85 -17.52
N PRO A 279 3.26 -6.70 -18.77
CA PRO A 279 2.56 -5.49 -19.22
C PRO A 279 1.38 -5.12 -18.30
N ALA A 280 0.76 -6.15 -17.72
CA ALA A 280 -0.26 -6.03 -16.68
C ALA A 280 0.21 -5.23 -15.45
N GLY A 281 1.47 -5.32 -15.02
CA GLY A 281 2.01 -4.53 -13.91
C GLY A 281 2.33 -3.07 -14.26
N LEU A 282 2.56 -2.76 -15.54
CA LEU A 282 3.00 -1.43 -15.95
C LEU A 282 1.92 -0.34 -15.82
N GLU A 283 0.64 -0.69 -15.73
CA GLU A 283 -0.44 0.28 -15.50
C GLU A 283 -0.60 0.69 -14.02
N GLY A 284 0.28 0.21 -13.14
CA GLY A 284 0.34 0.63 -11.75
C GLY A 284 -0.08 -0.43 -10.74
N GLY A 285 0.17 -0.11 -9.47
CA GLY A 285 -0.18 -0.96 -8.34
C GLY A 285 -1.68 -0.95 -8.04
N PHE A 286 -2.16 -2.04 -7.47
CA PHE A 286 -3.55 -2.19 -7.06
C PHE A 286 -3.68 -3.23 -5.95
N ILE A 287 -4.81 -3.19 -5.25
CA ILE A 287 -5.16 -4.13 -4.18
C ILE A 287 -6.54 -4.71 -4.48
N LEU A 288 -6.68 -6.02 -4.35
CA LEU A 288 -7.96 -6.73 -4.39
C LEU A 288 -8.29 -7.17 -2.96
N LEU A 289 -9.48 -6.81 -2.51
CA LEU A 289 -10.05 -7.23 -1.24
C LEU A 289 -11.16 -8.24 -1.52
N ASN A 290 -11.06 -9.39 -0.87
CA ASN A 290 -12.00 -10.49 -0.99
C ASN A 290 -12.80 -10.67 0.31
N PHE A 291 -14.10 -10.91 0.19
CA PHE A 291 -15.04 -11.04 1.31
C PHE A 291 -15.85 -12.34 1.21
N GLU A 292 -16.37 -12.82 2.34
CA GLU A 292 -17.21 -14.02 2.35
C GLU A 292 -18.66 -13.72 1.91
N GLN A 293 -19.20 -12.58 2.35
CA GLN A 293 -20.62 -12.22 2.20
C GLN A 293 -20.85 -10.88 1.47
N GLU A 294 -19.78 -10.20 1.06
CA GLU A 294 -19.82 -8.89 0.40
C GLU A 294 -19.22 -8.99 -1.01
N ALA A 295 -19.50 -7.98 -1.85
CA ALA A 295 -18.84 -7.88 -3.14
C ALA A 295 -17.34 -7.61 -2.96
N ASP A 296 -16.51 -8.30 -3.74
CA ASP A 296 -15.09 -8.02 -3.80
C ASP A 296 -14.81 -6.60 -4.31
N LEU A 297 -13.74 -5.99 -3.80
CA LEU A 297 -13.38 -4.61 -4.11
C LEU A 297 -11.96 -4.54 -4.67
N MET A 298 -11.78 -3.65 -5.64
CA MET A 298 -10.46 -3.22 -6.08
C MET A 298 -10.17 -1.85 -5.49
N TYR A 299 -8.98 -1.68 -4.95
CA TYR A 299 -8.47 -0.40 -4.49
C TYR A 299 -7.26 0.00 -5.32
N ILE A 300 -7.26 1.24 -5.78
CA ILE A 300 -6.14 1.88 -6.48
C ILE A 300 -5.80 3.19 -5.80
N GLU A 301 -4.50 3.50 -5.77
CA GLU A 301 -3.98 4.78 -5.35
C GLU A 301 -3.28 5.45 -6.52
N ALA A 302 -3.58 6.74 -6.70
CA ALA A 302 -2.83 7.63 -7.56
C ALA A 302 -2.51 8.90 -6.76
N ALA A 303 -1.65 9.78 -7.31
CA ALA A 303 -1.23 10.99 -6.63
C ALA A 303 -2.42 11.80 -6.07
N GLY A 304 -2.57 11.79 -4.74
CA GLY A 304 -3.61 12.54 -4.04
C GLY A 304 -5.00 11.90 -3.98
N VAL A 305 -5.21 10.68 -4.52
CA VAL A 305 -6.53 10.03 -4.52
C VAL A 305 -6.44 8.51 -4.36
N GLY A 306 -7.28 7.96 -3.50
CA GLY A 306 -7.58 6.55 -3.39
C GLY A 306 -8.99 6.26 -3.92
N GLN A 307 -9.15 5.19 -4.69
CA GLN A 307 -10.46 4.82 -5.24
C GLN A 307 -10.77 3.37 -4.96
N LEU A 308 -11.94 3.12 -4.35
CA LEU A 308 -12.57 1.81 -4.29
C LEU A 308 -13.47 1.62 -5.50
N ILE A 309 -13.36 0.44 -6.12
CA ILE A 309 -14.10 0.07 -7.31
C ILE A 309 -14.83 -1.24 -7.05
N GLU A 310 -16.16 -1.17 -7.07
CA GLU A 310 -17.09 -2.29 -6.94
C GLU A 310 -17.76 -2.55 -8.30
N SER A 311 -17.00 -3.05 -9.26
CA SER A 311 -17.49 -3.34 -10.60
C SER A 311 -17.11 -4.76 -10.98
N LYS A 312 -18.09 -5.64 -11.21
CA LYS A 312 -17.85 -7.05 -11.54
C LYS A 312 -16.91 -7.24 -12.74
N SER A 313 -17.11 -6.43 -13.79
CA SER A 313 -16.26 -6.49 -14.99
C SER A 313 -14.83 -5.99 -14.72
N THR A 314 -14.69 -4.97 -13.87
CA THR A 314 -13.39 -4.45 -13.45
C THR A 314 -12.66 -5.44 -12.55
N MET A 315 -13.35 -6.03 -11.58
CA MET A 315 -12.83 -7.08 -10.70
C MET A 315 -12.35 -8.30 -11.47
N PHE A 316 -13.12 -8.76 -12.47
CA PHE A 316 -12.70 -9.86 -13.34
C PHE A 316 -11.38 -9.53 -14.06
N LYS A 317 -11.30 -8.35 -14.69
CA LYS A 317 -10.08 -7.90 -15.37
C LYS A 317 -8.91 -7.77 -14.40
N ALA A 318 -9.14 -7.23 -13.21
CA ALA A 318 -8.12 -7.07 -12.19
C ALA A 318 -7.61 -8.41 -11.65
N GLY A 319 -8.50 -9.40 -11.51
CA GLY A 319 -8.12 -10.78 -11.18
C GLY A 319 -7.22 -11.41 -12.24
N VAL A 320 -7.60 -11.32 -13.52
CA VAL A 320 -6.77 -11.79 -14.65
C VAL A 320 -5.41 -11.09 -14.64
N ARG A 321 -5.41 -9.78 -14.46
CA ARG A 321 -4.22 -8.94 -14.41
C ARG A 321 -3.28 -9.37 -13.27
N PHE A 322 -3.82 -9.62 -12.08
CA PHE A 322 -3.05 -10.13 -10.95
C PHE A 322 -2.45 -11.50 -11.26
N SER A 323 -3.22 -12.41 -11.85
CA SER A 323 -2.71 -13.74 -12.23
C SER A 323 -1.58 -13.67 -13.25
N LEU A 324 -1.62 -12.74 -14.21
CA LEU A 324 -0.53 -12.53 -15.16
C LEU A 324 0.74 -12.03 -14.48
N VAL A 325 0.61 -11.07 -13.55
CA VAL A 325 1.74 -10.58 -12.75
C VAL A 325 2.31 -11.70 -11.87
N MET A 326 1.46 -12.48 -11.21
CA MET A 326 1.87 -13.63 -10.40
C MET A 326 2.58 -14.71 -11.22
N GLY A 327 2.14 -14.97 -12.45
CA GLY A 327 2.77 -15.95 -13.33
C GLY A 327 4.21 -15.60 -13.70
N GLU A 328 4.52 -14.31 -13.76
CA GLU A 328 5.86 -13.79 -14.01
C GLU A 328 6.68 -13.58 -12.72
N ALA A 329 6.05 -13.58 -11.55
CA ALA A 329 6.77 -13.41 -10.29
C ALA A 329 7.66 -14.64 -9.98
N LEU A 330 8.71 -14.41 -9.18
CA LEU A 330 9.59 -15.46 -8.69
C LEU A 330 8.82 -16.46 -7.82
N SER A 331 9.35 -17.69 -7.70
CA SER A 331 8.87 -18.62 -6.69
C SER A 331 9.11 -18.07 -5.27
N ARG A 332 8.50 -18.69 -4.26
CA ARG A 332 8.66 -18.29 -2.85
C ARG A 332 10.14 -18.34 -2.47
N THR A 333 10.79 -19.48 -2.75
CA THR A 333 12.21 -19.70 -2.46
C THR A 333 13.11 -18.71 -3.20
N GLU A 334 12.91 -18.50 -4.49
CA GLU A 334 13.70 -17.53 -5.27
C GLU A 334 13.50 -16.08 -4.77
N THR A 335 12.28 -15.75 -4.33
CA THR A 335 11.98 -14.45 -3.72
C THR A 335 12.81 -14.23 -2.46
N PHE A 336 12.83 -15.18 -1.52
CA PHE A 336 13.61 -15.03 -0.28
C PHE A 336 15.12 -15.04 -0.51
N GLN A 337 15.60 -15.76 -1.52
CA GLN A 337 17.00 -15.68 -1.97
C GLN A 337 17.34 -14.30 -2.52
N LEU A 338 16.45 -13.70 -3.32
CA LEU A 338 16.64 -12.33 -3.81
C LEU A 338 16.63 -11.32 -2.65
N LEU A 339 15.64 -11.39 -1.75
CA LEU A 339 15.56 -10.52 -0.58
C LEU A 339 16.83 -10.60 0.29
N SER A 340 17.34 -11.80 0.53
CA SER A 340 18.56 -12.02 1.32
C SER A 340 19.79 -11.39 0.67
N ARG A 341 19.95 -11.56 -0.65
CA ARG A 341 21.05 -10.93 -1.40
C ARG A 341 20.95 -9.41 -1.38
N THR A 342 19.78 -8.85 -1.69
CA THR A 342 19.60 -7.39 -1.64
C THR A 342 19.82 -6.83 -0.24
N ARG A 343 19.49 -7.59 0.81
CA ARG A 343 19.74 -7.20 2.20
C ARG A 343 21.24 -7.16 2.53
N GLU A 344 22.02 -8.09 2.01
CA GLU A 344 23.50 -8.05 2.10
C GLU A 344 24.10 -6.85 1.37
N GLU A 345 23.52 -6.43 0.25
CA GLU A 345 24.00 -5.26 -0.51
C GLU A 345 23.79 -3.92 0.22
N TYR A 346 22.82 -3.84 1.14
CA TYR A 346 22.60 -2.66 1.99
C TYR A 346 23.40 -2.66 3.30
N ALA A 347 23.91 -3.83 3.73
CA ALA A 347 24.63 -4.01 4.99
C ALA A 347 26.10 -3.58 4.88
#